data_AF-A0A1B6LRQ2-F1
#
_entry.id   AF-A0A1B6LRQ2-F1
#
_cell.length_a   1.000
_cell.length_b   1.000
_cell.length_c   1.000
_cell.angle_alpha   90.00
_cell.angle_beta   90.00
_cell.angle_gamma   90.00
#
_symmetry.space_group_name_H-M   'P 1'
#
loop_
_entity.id
_entity.type
_entity.pdbx_description
1 polymer ?
#
loop_
_entity_poly.entity_id
_entity_poly.type
_entity_poly.pdbx_seq_one_letter_code
_entity_poly.pdbx_strand_id
1 'polypeptide(L)'
;IVEVVEDELIKKHMKTIVEMENSGVVHMLRNQKTEDLACMYKLFSRVGDGLKTVSDCVSHFLKEQGKMLVKEEEGGTNAINFVQNLLDLKDKLDHFLHNSFNNDKLFKQMIASDFEYFLNLNPKSPEYLSLFIDDKLKKGVKGMTEQEIESVLDKTMVLFRFLQEKDVFERYYKQHLAKRLLLNKSVSDDSEKNMISKLKTECGCQFTSKLEGMFKDMTVSNTIMEEFKEHVLTSGANLHGVDLSVRVLTTGFWPTQSATPKCSIPSAPRNAFEAFRRFYLAKHSGRQLTLQPQLGSSDLNAVFFGLRRE
;
A
#
# COMPACT_ATOMS: atom_id res chain seq x y z
N ILE A 1 24.83 -0.80 -50.67
CA ILE A 1 24.46 0.63 -50.45
C ILE A 1 23.79 0.79 -49.09
N VAL A 2 22.66 0.14 -48.80
CA VAL A 2 21.96 0.25 -47.50
C VAL A 2 22.86 -0.05 -46.31
N GLU A 3 23.59 -1.18 -46.33
CA GLU A 3 24.52 -1.54 -45.24
C GLU A 3 25.62 -0.49 -45.01
N VAL A 4 26.16 0.11 -46.09
CA VAL A 4 27.18 1.17 -45.99
C VAL A 4 26.57 2.43 -45.38
N VAL A 5 25.34 2.77 -45.74
CA VAL A 5 24.63 3.93 -45.16
C VAL A 5 24.34 3.71 -43.67
N GLU A 6 23.92 2.51 -43.28
CA GLU A 6 23.67 2.17 -41.88
C GLU A 6 24.96 2.17 -41.05
N ASP A 7 26.07 1.67 -41.60
CA ASP A 7 27.37 1.69 -40.93
C ASP A 7 27.90 3.12 -40.74
N GLU A 8 27.92 3.92 -41.82
CA GLU A 8 28.49 5.27 -41.81
C GLU A 8 27.62 6.29 -41.06
N LEU A 9 26.29 6.26 -41.22
CA LEU A 9 25.41 7.30 -40.64
C LEU A 9 24.91 6.96 -39.24
N ILE A 10 24.77 5.67 -38.90
CA ILE A 10 24.21 5.25 -37.61
C ILE A 10 25.29 4.59 -36.78
N LYS A 11 25.84 3.45 -37.22
CA LYS A 11 26.68 2.58 -36.38
C LYS A 11 27.90 3.31 -35.82
N LYS A 12 28.63 4.06 -36.65
CA LYS A 12 29.82 4.82 -36.23
C LYS A 12 29.51 5.99 -35.28
N HIS A 13 28.26 6.46 -35.26
CA HIS A 13 27.83 7.65 -34.53
C HIS A 13 26.78 7.37 -33.45
N MET A 14 26.45 6.09 -33.16
CA MET A 14 25.36 5.69 -32.27
C MET A 14 25.42 6.41 -30.92
N LYS A 15 26.58 6.37 -30.27
CA LYS A 15 26.78 7.00 -28.96
C LYS A 15 26.57 8.51 -29.02
N THR A 16 27.19 9.17 -30.01
CA THR A 16 27.04 10.61 -30.22
C THR A 16 25.59 11.00 -30.42
N ILE A 17 24.85 10.31 -31.30
CA ILE A 17 23.44 10.58 -31.61
C ILE A 17 22.56 10.41 -30.37
N VAL A 18 22.75 9.32 -29.62
CA VAL A 18 21.96 9.00 -28.42
C VAL A 18 22.20 10.02 -27.30
N GLU A 19 23.43 10.51 -27.16
CA GLU A 19 23.85 11.42 -26.10
C GLU A 19 23.74 12.91 -26.47
N MET A 20 23.27 13.27 -27.67
CA MET A 20 23.11 14.67 -28.09
C MET A 20 22.22 15.47 -27.13
N GLU A 21 22.69 16.64 -26.70
CA GLU A 21 22.03 17.46 -25.67
C GLU A 21 20.61 17.92 -26.05
N ASN A 22 20.39 18.28 -27.32
CA ASN A 22 19.13 18.88 -27.79
C ASN A 22 18.29 17.95 -28.68
N SER A 23 18.75 16.74 -28.94
CA SER A 23 18.06 15.80 -29.85
C SER A 23 18.27 14.33 -29.50
N GLY A 24 19.07 14.01 -28.48
CA GLY A 24 19.33 12.65 -28.04
C GLY A 24 18.17 12.06 -27.22
N VAL A 25 18.37 10.83 -26.77
CA VAL A 25 17.35 10.04 -26.04
C VAL A 25 16.86 10.78 -24.80
N VAL A 26 17.77 11.35 -24.01
CA VAL A 26 17.43 12.08 -22.78
C VAL A 26 16.55 13.30 -23.09
N HIS A 27 16.87 14.05 -24.15
CA HIS A 27 16.06 15.19 -24.58
C HIS A 27 14.65 14.74 -24.97
N MET A 28 14.53 13.65 -25.73
CA MET A 28 13.24 13.11 -26.18
C MET A 28 12.38 12.64 -24.99
N LEU A 29 12.97 11.95 -24.02
CA LEU A 29 12.29 11.49 -22.80
C LEU A 29 11.79 12.65 -21.93
N ARG A 30 12.61 13.69 -21.75
CA ARG A 30 12.24 14.88 -20.96
C ARG A 30 11.09 15.64 -21.61
N ASN A 31 11.17 15.83 -22.93
CA ASN A 31 10.21 16.63 -23.70
C ASN A 31 9.05 15.82 -24.32
N GLN A 32 8.86 14.56 -23.92
CA GLN A 32 7.76 13.69 -24.36
C GLN A 32 7.68 13.50 -25.88
N LYS A 33 8.84 13.51 -26.56
CA LYS A 33 8.97 13.35 -28.02
C LYS A 33 8.81 11.88 -28.42
N THR A 34 7.59 11.38 -28.31
CA THR A 34 7.23 9.96 -28.50
C THR A 34 7.53 9.48 -29.92
N GLU A 35 7.16 10.25 -30.93
CA GLU A 35 7.36 9.91 -32.34
C GLU A 35 8.83 9.93 -32.76
N ASP A 36 9.58 10.94 -32.32
CA ASP A 36 11.01 11.07 -32.59
C ASP A 36 11.78 9.88 -31.98
N LEU A 37 11.41 9.50 -30.76
CA LEU A 37 12.00 8.34 -30.08
C LEU A 37 11.62 7.02 -30.77
N ALA A 38 10.40 6.92 -31.32
CA ALA A 38 9.98 5.79 -32.14
C ALA A 38 10.78 5.69 -33.45
N CYS A 39 11.09 6.83 -34.07
CA CYS A 39 11.94 6.91 -35.26
C CYS A 39 13.36 6.44 -34.93
N MET A 40 13.94 6.95 -33.83
CA MET A 40 15.25 6.52 -33.35
C MET A 40 15.28 5.02 -33.09
N TYR A 41 14.29 4.46 -32.39
CA TYR A 41 14.16 3.02 -32.16
C TYR A 41 14.16 2.21 -33.47
N LYS A 42 13.38 2.63 -34.47
CA LYS A 42 13.31 1.95 -35.79
C LYS A 42 14.60 2.01 -36.62
N LEU A 43 15.42 3.04 -36.41
CA LEU A 43 16.71 3.18 -37.08
C LEU A 43 17.79 2.37 -36.37
N PHE A 44 17.83 2.43 -35.03
CA PHE A 44 18.81 1.72 -34.21
C PHE A 44 18.55 0.21 -34.15
N SER A 45 17.32 -0.25 -34.44
CA SER A 45 17.03 -1.69 -34.58
C SER A 45 17.69 -2.34 -35.80
N ARG A 46 18.15 -1.55 -36.78
CA ARG A 46 18.75 -2.05 -38.03
C ARG A 46 20.24 -2.38 -37.88
N VAL A 47 20.89 -1.85 -36.83
CA VAL A 47 22.33 -1.99 -36.61
C VAL A 47 22.61 -2.83 -35.37
N GLY A 48 23.69 -3.61 -35.41
CA GLY A 48 24.19 -4.35 -34.25
C GLY A 48 24.47 -3.41 -33.06
N ASP A 49 24.09 -3.83 -31.86
CA ASP A 49 24.19 -3.07 -30.61
C ASP A 49 23.42 -1.73 -30.54
N GLY A 50 22.65 -1.37 -31.57
CA GLY A 50 21.91 -0.11 -31.59
C GLY A 50 20.85 -0.02 -30.49
N LEU A 51 19.97 -1.03 -30.39
CA LEU A 51 18.94 -1.07 -29.34
C LEU A 51 19.54 -1.11 -27.93
N LYS A 52 20.67 -1.80 -27.77
CA LYS A 52 21.41 -1.85 -26.50
C LYS A 52 21.94 -0.46 -26.13
N THR A 53 22.54 0.25 -27.08
CA THR A 53 23.04 1.62 -26.86
C THR A 53 21.93 2.58 -26.43
N VAL A 54 20.77 2.51 -27.09
CA VAL A 54 19.58 3.31 -26.70
C VAL A 54 19.11 2.91 -25.31
N SER A 55 18.98 1.60 -25.04
CA SER A 55 18.52 1.09 -23.75
C SER A 55 19.44 1.47 -22.59
N ASP A 56 20.75 1.42 -22.77
CA ASP A 56 21.74 1.84 -21.77
C ASP A 56 21.58 3.32 -21.42
N CYS A 57 21.31 4.18 -22.42
CA CYS A 57 21.06 5.60 -22.20
C CYS A 57 19.72 5.85 -21.46
N VAL A 58 18.64 5.14 -21.87
CA VAL A 58 17.36 5.20 -21.14
C VAL A 58 17.53 4.73 -19.70
N SER A 59 18.28 3.64 -19.49
CA SER A 59 18.54 3.08 -18.16
C SER A 59 19.28 4.06 -17.26
N HIS A 60 20.34 4.68 -17.78
CA HIS A 60 21.09 5.69 -17.05
C HIS A 60 20.18 6.87 -16.64
N PHE A 61 19.40 7.40 -17.60
CA PHE A 61 18.45 8.48 -17.30
C PHE A 61 17.41 8.07 -16.25
N LEU A 62 16.84 6.86 -16.37
CA LEU A 62 15.83 6.35 -15.47
C LEU A 62 16.39 6.14 -14.06
N LYS A 63 17.58 5.55 -13.91
CA LYS A 63 18.23 5.38 -12.61
C LYS A 63 18.46 6.71 -11.92
N GLU A 64 18.92 7.73 -12.63
CA GLU A 64 19.15 9.05 -12.04
C GLU A 64 17.83 9.72 -11.62
N GLN A 65 16.80 9.68 -12.47
CA GLN A 65 15.46 10.19 -12.10
C GLN A 65 14.88 9.44 -10.90
N GLY A 66 14.95 8.11 -10.90
CA GLY A 66 14.45 7.25 -9.84
C GLY A 66 15.15 7.51 -8.51
N LYS A 67 16.49 7.61 -8.51
CA LYS A 67 17.28 7.97 -7.32
C LYS A 67 16.86 9.30 -6.71
N MET A 68 16.58 10.32 -7.54
CA MET A 68 16.11 11.61 -7.04
C MET A 68 14.73 11.48 -6.38
N LEU A 69 13.82 10.73 -6.97
CA LEU A 69 12.47 10.52 -6.42
C LEU A 69 12.47 9.73 -5.11
N VAL A 70 13.38 8.77 -4.96
CA VAL A 70 13.43 7.94 -3.75
C VAL A 70 14.27 8.54 -2.63
N LYS A 71 14.91 9.69 -2.85
CA LYS A 71 15.75 10.34 -1.84
C LYS A 71 14.89 10.90 -0.70
N GLU A 72 15.35 10.74 0.53
CA GLU A 72 14.73 11.37 1.70
C GLU A 72 14.96 12.89 1.69
N GLU A 73 13.92 13.66 1.98
CA GLU A 73 14.00 15.12 2.17
C GLU A 73 14.33 15.46 3.62
N GLU A 74 15.09 16.55 3.85
CA GLU A 74 15.54 16.97 5.19
C GLU A 74 14.38 17.32 6.15
N GLY A 75 13.18 17.60 5.62
CA GLY A 75 11.96 17.85 6.40
C GLY A 75 11.03 16.64 6.57
N GLY A 76 11.42 15.47 6.04
CA GLY A 76 10.60 14.28 5.99
C GLY A 76 9.78 14.18 4.70
N THR A 77 9.90 13.05 4.02
CA THR A 77 9.21 12.79 2.75
C THR A 77 7.74 12.41 2.98
N ASN A 78 6.83 13.03 2.22
CA ASN A 78 5.43 12.64 2.21
C ASN A 78 5.26 11.31 1.47
N ALA A 79 4.89 10.25 2.19
CA ALA A 79 4.69 8.90 1.64
C ALA A 79 3.72 8.86 0.46
N ILE A 80 2.68 9.71 0.45
CA ILE A 80 1.67 9.71 -0.59
C ILE A 80 2.25 10.27 -1.89
N ASN A 81 2.94 11.40 -1.80
CA ASN A 81 3.61 12.03 -2.95
C ASN A 81 4.75 11.15 -3.47
N PHE A 82 5.50 10.51 -2.57
CA PHE A 82 6.55 9.56 -2.94
C PHE A 82 6.04 8.47 -3.88
N VAL A 83 4.99 7.76 -3.47
CA VAL A 83 4.42 6.67 -4.27
C VAL A 83 3.74 7.21 -5.53
N GLN A 84 3.02 8.34 -5.44
CA GLN A 84 2.39 8.95 -6.61
C GLN A 84 3.42 9.32 -7.70
N ASN A 85 4.53 9.95 -7.34
CA ASN A 85 5.57 10.32 -8.29
C ASN A 85 6.20 9.10 -8.97
N LEU A 86 6.33 7.98 -8.26
CA LEU A 86 6.81 6.71 -8.83
C LEU A 86 5.81 6.08 -9.80
N LEU A 87 4.51 6.15 -9.48
CA LEU A 87 3.45 5.71 -10.37
C LEU A 87 3.42 6.56 -11.64
N ASP A 88 3.54 7.88 -11.52
CA ASP A 88 3.54 8.80 -12.66
C ASP A 88 4.77 8.57 -13.56
N LEU A 89 5.95 8.33 -12.96
CA LEU A 89 7.15 7.95 -13.72
C LEU A 89 6.95 6.61 -14.45
N LYS A 90 6.32 5.64 -13.80
CA LYS A 90 6.03 4.33 -14.39
C LYS A 90 5.07 4.43 -15.56
N ASP A 91 3.99 5.19 -15.41
CA ASP A 91 3.02 5.46 -16.48
C ASP A 91 3.69 6.14 -17.68
N LYS A 92 4.56 7.12 -17.43
CA LYS A 92 5.32 7.80 -18.49
C LYS A 92 6.23 6.83 -19.27
N LEU A 93 6.87 5.90 -18.58
CA LEU A 93 7.77 4.92 -19.21
C LEU A 93 7.00 3.80 -19.93
N ASP A 94 5.87 3.36 -19.39
CA ASP A 94 4.99 2.41 -20.08
C ASP A 94 4.43 3.02 -21.37
N HIS A 95 4.11 4.32 -21.36
CA HIS A 95 3.73 5.04 -22.58
C HIS A 95 4.83 5.01 -23.64
N PHE A 96 6.09 5.28 -23.28
CA PHE A 96 7.20 5.16 -24.23
C PHE A 96 7.47 3.72 -24.66
N LEU A 97 7.37 2.76 -23.73
CA LEU A 97 7.54 1.34 -24.04
C LEU A 97 6.53 0.90 -25.11
N HIS A 98 5.27 1.29 -24.96
CA HIS A 98 4.21 0.97 -25.90
C HIS A 98 4.37 1.72 -27.22
N ASN A 99 4.52 3.05 -27.17
CA ASN A 99 4.37 3.92 -28.34
C ASN A 99 5.69 4.21 -29.08
N SER A 100 6.83 4.11 -28.41
CA SER A 100 8.16 4.37 -29.00
C SER A 100 8.97 3.10 -29.18
N PHE A 101 8.95 2.18 -28.21
CA PHE A 101 9.78 0.98 -28.22
C PHE A 101 9.04 -0.28 -28.65
N ASN A 102 7.80 -0.18 -29.15
CA ASN A 102 7.03 -1.30 -29.68
C ASN A 102 6.90 -2.51 -28.72
N ASN A 103 6.77 -2.24 -27.41
CA ASN A 103 6.75 -3.23 -26.35
C ASN A 103 7.96 -4.19 -26.34
N ASP A 104 9.12 -3.69 -26.79
CA ASP A 104 10.34 -4.49 -26.86
C ASP A 104 10.74 -5.06 -25.49
N LYS A 105 11.10 -6.35 -25.49
CA LYS A 105 11.38 -7.11 -24.27
C LYS A 105 12.62 -6.60 -23.53
N LEU A 106 13.65 -6.15 -24.26
CA LEU A 106 14.87 -5.63 -23.68
C LEU A 106 14.59 -4.34 -22.91
N PHE A 107 13.79 -3.43 -23.49
CA PHE A 107 13.37 -2.21 -22.80
C PHE A 107 12.45 -2.51 -21.61
N LYS A 108 11.51 -3.45 -21.76
CA LYS A 108 10.63 -3.86 -20.66
C LYS A 108 11.40 -4.42 -19.47
N GLN A 109 12.38 -5.28 -19.72
CA GLN A 109 13.23 -5.87 -18.68
C GLN A 109 14.14 -4.84 -18.03
N MET A 110 14.74 -3.94 -18.82
CA MET A 110 15.54 -2.83 -18.32
C MET A 110 14.73 -1.92 -17.40
N ILE A 111 13.54 -1.50 -17.81
CA ILE A 111 12.66 -0.66 -16.98
C ILE A 111 12.33 -1.36 -15.66
N ALA A 112 11.94 -2.65 -15.72
CA ALA A 112 11.64 -3.42 -14.51
C ALA A 112 12.85 -3.51 -13.56
N SER A 113 14.03 -3.83 -14.09
CA SER A 113 15.28 -3.92 -13.32
C SER A 113 15.67 -2.58 -12.70
N ASP A 114 15.44 -1.47 -13.39
CA ASP A 114 15.80 -0.15 -12.90
C ASP A 114 14.85 0.32 -11.81
N PHE A 115 13.54 0.07 -11.95
CA PHE A 115 12.56 0.29 -10.89
C PHE A 115 12.88 -0.51 -9.65
N GLU A 116 13.20 -1.80 -9.80
CA GLU A 116 13.65 -2.63 -8.68
C GLU A 116 14.91 -2.04 -8.04
N TYR A 117 15.88 -1.60 -8.83
CA TYR A 117 17.11 -1.02 -8.29
C TYR A 117 16.84 0.23 -7.43
N PHE A 118 16.21 1.27 -7.98
CA PHE A 118 16.09 2.54 -7.24
C PHE A 118 15.02 2.50 -6.14
N LEU A 119 13.93 1.73 -6.30
CA LEU A 119 12.90 1.63 -5.28
C LEU A 119 13.46 1.09 -3.96
N ASN A 120 14.39 0.14 -4.05
CA ASN A 120 15.02 -0.49 -2.89
C ASN A 120 16.24 0.28 -2.35
N LEU A 121 16.61 1.43 -2.93
CA LEU A 121 17.61 2.32 -2.32
C LEU A 121 17.06 3.05 -1.09
N ASN A 122 15.74 3.23 -1.01
CA ASN A 122 15.09 3.82 0.16
C ASN A 122 14.51 2.72 1.06
N PRO A 123 15.01 2.55 2.30
CA PRO A 123 14.51 1.52 3.22
C PRO A 123 13.08 1.80 3.72
N LYS A 124 12.53 3.00 3.52
CA LYS A 124 11.14 3.34 3.86
C LYS A 124 10.15 3.01 2.74
N SER A 125 10.61 2.62 1.54
CA SER A 125 9.72 2.27 0.43
C SER A 125 8.61 1.26 0.81
N PRO A 126 8.88 0.18 1.59
CA PRO A 126 7.83 -0.73 2.06
C PRO A 126 6.77 -0.03 2.93
N GLU A 127 7.18 0.85 3.83
CA GLU A 127 6.26 1.62 4.69
C GLU A 127 5.44 2.61 3.88
N TYR A 128 6.09 3.35 2.98
CA TYR A 128 5.44 4.36 2.15
C TYR A 128 4.41 3.74 1.21
N LEU A 129 4.70 2.59 0.61
CA LEU A 129 3.74 1.86 -0.20
C LEU A 129 2.53 1.41 0.63
N SER A 130 2.77 0.95 1.87
CA SER A 130 1.70 0.58 2.80
C SER A 130 0.82 1.77 3.20
N LEU A 131 1.43 2.92 3.51
CA LEU A 131 0.73 4.17 3.82
C LEU A 131 -0.08 4.69 2.64
N PHE A 132 0.44 4.57 1.42
CA PHE A 132 -0.29 4.96 0.22
C PHE A 132 -1.56 4.12 0.05
N ILE A 133 -1.46 2.79 0.20
CA ILE A 133 -2.64 1.91 0.13
C ILE A 133 -3.63 2.22 1.26
N ASP A 134 -3.12 2.48 2.46
CA ASP A 134 -3.94 2.90 3.60
C ASP A 134 -4.70 4.21 3.35
N ASP A 135 -4.09 5.20 2.69
CA ASP A 135 -4.75 6.45 2.26
C ASP A 135 -5.91 6.17 1.29
N LYS A 136 -5.72 5.26 0.32
CA LYS A 136 -6.75 4.93 -0.68
C LYS A 136 -7.92 4.13 -0.12
N LEU A 137 -7.69 3.32 0.92
CA LEU A 137 -8.71 2.46 1.53
C LEU A 137 -9.42 3.11 2.72
N LYS A 138 -9.04 4.33 3.12
CA LYS A 138 -9.68 5.06 4.22
C LYS A 138 -10.93 5.81 3.77
N LYS A 139 -12.00 5.70 4.56
CA LYS A 139 -13.26 6.43 4.37
C LYS A 139 -13.05 7.94 4.43
N GLY A 140 -13.63 8.68 3.49
CA GLY A 140 -13.76 10.14 3.53
C GLY A 140 -12.52 10.94 3.13
N VAL A 141 -11.48 10.30 2.59
CA VAL A 141 -10.22 10.99 2.26
C VAL A 141 -10.27 11.64 0.88
N LYS A 142 -10.86 10.99 -0.13
CA LYS A 142 -10.98 11.49 -1.51
C LYS A 142 -12.25 10.90 -2.09
N GLY A 143 -13.11 11.69 -2.73
CA GLY A 143 -14.37 11.24 -3.35
C GLY A 143 -14.16 10.38 -4.60
N MET A 144 -13.23 9.42 -4.54
CA MET A 144 -12.93 8.47 -5.59
C MET A 144 -14.01 7.41 -5.65
N THR A 145 -14.33 6.97 -6.86
CA THR A 145 -15.16 5.80 -7.10
C THR A 145 -14.41 4.52 -6.77
N GLU A 146 -15.13 3.42 -6.50
CA GLU A 146 -14.49 2.12 -6.24
C GLU A 146 -13.62 1.65 -7.41
N GLN A 147 -14.01 1.96 -8.65
CA GLN A 147 -13.24 1.63 -9.87
C GLN A 147 -11.91 2.40 -9.94
N GLU A 148 -11.90 3.68 -9.56
CA GLU A 148 -10.67 4.46 -9.51
C GLU A 148 -9.74 3.96 -8.41
N ILE A 149 -10.28 3.57 -7.25
CA ILE A 149 -9.52 2.95 -6.17
C ILE A 149 -8.89 1.65 -6.69
N GLU A 150 -9.67 0.77 -7.32
CA GLU A 150 -9.16 -0.49 -7.86
C GLU A 150 -8.03 -0.29 -8.87
N SER A 151 -8.20 0.62 -9.83
CA SER A 151 -7.17 0.96 -10.82
C SER A 151 -5.87 1.44 -10.17
N VAL A 152 -5.97 2.28 -9.14
CA VAL A 152 -4.81 2.75 -8.38
C VAL A 152 -4.15 1.60 -7.60
N LEU A 153 -4.93 0.71 -6.99
CA LEU A 153 -4.38 -0.46 -6.30
C LEU A 153 -3.65 -1.40 -7.26
N ASP A 154 -4.17 -1.63 -8.46
CA ASP A 154 -3.50 -2.44 -9.49
C ASP A 154 -2.14 -1.86 -9.89
N LYS A 155 -2.07 -0.55 -10.13
CA LYS A 155 -0.80 0.13 -10.41
C LYS A 155 0.16 0.04 -9.21
N THR A 156 -0.36 0.19 -8.00
CA THR A 156 0.43 0.06 -6.76
C THR A 156 1.01 -1.35 -6.60
N MET A 157 0.27 -2.38 -7.00
CA MET A 157 0.76 -3.77 -7.00
C MET A 157 1.92 -3.99 -7.98
N VAL A 158 2.01 -3.22 -9.07
CA VAL A 158 3.20 -3.25 -9.94
C VAL A 158 4.45 -2.78 -9.19
N LEU A 159 4.35 -1.70 -8.41
CA LEU A 159 5.45 -1.25 -7.56
C LEU A 159 5.77 -2.25 -6.44
N PHE A 160 4.75 -2.86 -5.84
CA PHE A 160 4.93 -3.90 -4.83
C PHE A 160 5.78 -5.08 -5.34
N ARG A 161 5.62 -5.49 -6.61
CA ARG A 161 6.45 -6.55 -7.20
C ARG A 161 7.94 -6.22 -7.20
N PHE A 162 8.27 -4.94 -7.38
CA PHE A 162 9.65 -4.45 -7.38
C PHE A 162 10.25 -4.31 -5.96
N LEU A 163 9.45 -4.41 -4.89
CA LEU A 163 9.99 -4.39 -3.53
C LEU A 163 10.73 -5.70 -3.19
N GLN A 164 11.90 -5.57 -2.57
CA GLN A 164 12.66 -6.70 -2.04
C GLN A 164 12.20 -7.07 -0.62
N GLU A 165 12.05 -6.10 0.27
CA GLU A 165 11.65 -6.30 1.68
C GLU A 165 10.12 -6.41 1.85
N LYS A 166 9.53 -7.46 1.27
CA LYS A 166 8.07 -7.69 1.31
C LYS A 166 7.53 -8.02 2.71
N ASP A 167 8.35 -8.61 3.57
CA ASP A 167 8.03 -8.90 4.98
C ASP A 167 7.91 -7.62 5.83
N VAL A 168 8.78 -6.63 5.56
CA VAL A 168 8.69 -5.30 6.15
C VAL A 168 7.40 -4.62 5.72
N PHE A 169 7.05 -4.69 4.43
CA PHE A 169 5.75 -4.22 3.94
C PHE A 169 4.58 -4.89 4.66
N GLU A 170 4.59 -6.24 4.78
CA GLU A 170 3.52 -7.00 5.44
C GLU A 170 3.29 -6.49 6.88
N ARG A 171 4.38 -6.23 7.62
CA ARG A 171 4.32 -5.71 8.98
C ARG A 171 3.59 -4.37 9.06
N TYR A 172 3.94 -3.41 8.20
CA TYR A 172 3.27 -2.11 8.15
C TYR A 172 1.82 -2.23 7.66
N TYR A 173 1.59 -3.01 6.60
CA TYR A 173 0.24 -3.22 6.05
C TYR A 173 -0.70 -3.81 7.09
N LYS A 174 -0.25 -4.81 7.84
CA LYS A 174 -1.00 -5.42 8.94
C LYS A 174 -1.34 -4.41 10.04
N GLN A 175 -0.42 -3.52 10.39
CA GLN A 175 -0.67 -2.45 11.36
C GLN A 175 -1.73 -1.46 10.88
N HIS A 176 -1.65 -1.05 9.62
CA HIS A 176 -2.61 -0.13 9.01
C HIS A 176 -3.99 -0.77 8.88
N LEU A 177 -4.06 -2.00 8.36
CA LEU A 177 -5.32 -2.76 8.27
C LEU A 177 -5.97 -2.93 9.65
N ALA A 178 -5.20 -3.28 10.69
CA ALA A 178 -5.75 -3.43 12.03
C ALA A 178 -6.42 -2.15 12.53
N LYS A 179 -5.79 -0.99 12.31
CA LYS A 179 -6.38 0.31 12.67
C LYS A 179 -7.66 0.58 11.87
N ARG A 180 -7.67 0.31 10.56
CA ARG A 180 -8.86 0.53 9.73
C ARG A 180 -10.03 -0.35 10.16
N LEU A 181 -9.81 -1.63 10.43
CA LEU A 181 -10.84 -2.56 10.90
C LEU A 181 -11.38 -2.20 12.29
N LEU A 182 -10.49 -1.96 13.27
CA LEU A 182 -10.92 -1.69 14.65
C LEU A 182 -11.63 -0.33 14.81
N LEU A 183 -11.22 0.67 14.03
CA LEU A 183 -11.82 2.00 14.05
C LEU A 183 -12.96 2.16 13.03
N ASN A 184 -13.32 1.10 12.31
CA ASN A 184 -14.32 1.14 11.24
C ASN A 184 -14.10 2.28 10.23
N LYS A 185 -12.84 2.44 9.80
CA LYS A 185 -12.38 3.51 8.89
C LYS A 185 -12.14 3.03 7.47
N SER A 186 -12.43 1.77 7.15
CA SER A 186 -12.35 1.25 5.79
C SER A 186 -13.44 1.88 4.91
N VAL A 187 -13.10 2.12 3.64
CA VAL A 187 -14.06 2.63 2.64
C VAL A 187 -15.11 1.57 2.28
N SER A 188 -14.66 0.33 2.09
CA SER A 188 -15.49 -0.82 1.73
C SER A 188 -14.76 -2.11 2.13
N ASP A 189 -15.49 -3.07 2.70
CA ASP A 189 -14.97 -4.40 3.05
C ASP A 189 -14.54 -5.17 1.79
N ASP A 190 -15.21 -4.94 0.66
CA ASP A 190 -14.92 -5.62 -0.60
C ASP A 190 -13.60 -5.12 -1.21
N SER A 191 -13.34 -3.81 -1.14
CA SER A 191 -12.04 -3.24 -1.57
C SER A 191 -10.87 -3.78 -0.73
N GLU A 192 -11.07 -3.96 0.58
CA GLU A 192 -10.03 -4.53 1.45
C GLU A 192 -9.78 -6.02 1.14
N LYS A 193 -10.83 -6.82 0.96
CA LYS A 193 -10.70 -8.23 0.56
C LYS A 193 -10.05 -8.36 -0.82
N ASN A 194 -10.40 -7.50 -1.76
CA ASN A 194 -9.81 -7.44 -3.09
C ASN A 194 -8.30 -7.14 -3.00
N MET A 195 -7.89 -6.16 -2.19
CA MET A 195 -6.47 -5.88 -1.94
C MET A 195 -5.72 -7.09 -1.34
N ILE A 196 -6.30 -7.78 -0.36
CA ILE A 196 -5.72 -9.01 0.21
C ILE A 196 -5.59 -10.10 -0.87
N SER A 197 -6.59 -10.24 -1.74
CA SER A 197 -6.53 -11.20 -2.86
C SER A 197 -5.38 -10.90 -3.83
N LYS A 198 -5.12 -9.62 -4.12
CA LYS A 198 -3.96 -9.21 -4.94
C LYS A 198 -2.65 -9.57 -4.23
N LEU A 199 -2.50 -9.30 -2.94
CA LEU A 199 -1.32 -9.71 -2.16
C LEU A 199 -1.13 -11.24 -2.14
N LYS A 200 -2.23 -12.00 -2.02
CA LYS A 200 -2.22 -13.47 -2.05
C LYS A 200 -1.75 -14.01 -3.40
N THR A 201 -2.13 -13.35 -4.48
CA THR A 201 -1.70 -13.72 -5.84
C THR A 201 -0.19 -13.53 -6.01
N GLU A 202 0.36 -12.44 -5.47
CA GLU A 202 1.79 -12.14 -5.59
C GLU A 202 2.70 -12.93 -4.64
N CYS A 203 2.24 -13.20 -3.40
CA CYS A 203 3.09 -13.78 -2.34
C CYS A 203 2.58 -15.10 -1.76
N GLY A 204 1.43 -15.58 -2.20
CA GLY A 204 0.82 -16.83 -1.74
C GLY A 204 0.06 -16.72 -0.42
N CYS A 205 -0.61 -17.82 -0.06
CA CYS A 205 -1.52 -17.88 1.09
C CYS A 205 -0.84 -17.67 2.45
N GLN A 206 0.43 -18.04 2.58
CA GLN A 206 1.15 -17.90 3.85
C GLN A 206 1.35 -16.42 4.22
N PHE A 207 1.60 -15.57 3.23
CA PHE A 207 1.75 -14.13 3.39
C PHE A 207 0.45 -13.46 3.89
N THR A 208 -0.70 -13.89 3.37
CA THR A 208 -1.99 -13.27 3.69
C THR A 208 -2.75 -13.92 4.84
N SER A 209 -2.33 -15.09 5.32
CA SER A 209 -3.07 -15.89 6.30
C SER A 209 -3.50 -15.09 7.55
N LYS A 210 -2.60 -14.25 8.09
CA LYS A 210 -2.91 -13.41 9.26
C LYS A 210 -3.91 -12.30 8.93
N LEU A 211 -3.79 -11.68 7.76
CA LEU A 211 -4.70 -10.63 7.28
C LEU A 211 -6.12 -11.18 7.07
N GLU A 212 -6.22 -12.35 6.44
CA GLU A 212 -7.49 -13.07 6.26
C GLU A 212 -8.09 -13.46 7.63
N GLY A 213 -7.25 -13.89 8.57
CA GLY A 213 -7.65 -14.17 9.95
C GLY A 213 -8.24 -12.95 10.67
N MET A 214 -7.68 -11.75 10.46
CA MET A 214 -8.21 -10.50 11.02
C MET A 214 -9.63 -10.22 10.50
N PHE A 215 -9.91 -10.43 9.22
CA PHE A 215 -11.26 -10.29 8.68
C PHE A 215 -12.23 -11.30 9.28
N LYS A 216 -11.82 -12.56 9.39
CA LYS A 216 -12.63 -13.60 10.02
C LYS A 216 -12.98 -13.26 11.47
N ASP A 217 -12.01 -12.74 12.23
CA ASP A 217 -12.24 -12.29 13.60
C ASP A 217 -13.26 -11.14 13.65
N MET A 218 -13.23 -10.18 12.73
CA MET A 218 -14.23 -9.09 12.69
C MET A 218 -15.63 -9.64 12.45
N THR A 219 -15.80 -10.53 11.47
CA THR A 219 -17.11 -11.14 11.18
C THR A 219 -17.63 -11.95 12.37
N VAL A 220 -16.81 -12.85 12.91
CA VAL A 220 -17.20 -13.69 14.06
C VAL A 220 -17.49 -12.84 15.28
N SER A 221 -16.71 -11.78 15.51
CA SER A 221 -16.94 -10.91 16.66
C SER A 221 -18.24 -10.13 16.56
N ASN A 222 -18.68 -9.72 15.36
CA ASN A 222 -19.97 -9.07 15.18
C ASN A 222 -21.11 -10.01 15.54
N THR A 223 -21.06 -11.27 15.08
CA THR A 223 -22.06 -12.30 15.44
C THR A 223 -22.08 -12.56 16.95
N ILE A 224 -20.92 -12.71 17.59
CA ILE A 224 -20.83 -12.89 19.05
C ILE A 224 -21.42 -11.69 19.80
N MET A 225 -21.23 -10.48 19.28
CA MET A 225 -21.76 -9.26 19.88
C MET A 225 -23.29 -9.18 19.75
N GLU A 226 -23.87 -9.63 18.64
CA GLU A 226 -25.33 -9.75 18.45
C GLU A 226 -25.92 -10.77 19.43
N GLU A 227 -25.31 -11.95 19.55
CA GLU A 227 -25.73 -12.97 20.52
C GLU A 227 -25.62 -12.47 21.96
N PHE A 228 -24.60 -11.67 22.28
CA PHE A 228 -24.47 -11.07 23.62
C PHE A 228 -25.57 -10.05 23.90
N LYS A 229 -25.93 -9.20 22.92
CA LYS A 229 -27.03 -8.25 23.07
C LYS A 229 -28.36 -8.97 23.34
N GLU A 230 -28.64 -10.05 22.63
CA GLU A 230 -29.82 -10.89 22.88
C GLU A 230 -29.78 -11.54 24.28
N HIS A 231 -28.61 -12.05 24.70
CA HIS A 231 -28.44 -12.60 26.03
C HIS A 231 -28.70 -11.56 27.13
N VAL A 232 -28.22 -10.33 26.97
CA VAL A 232 -28.45 -9.24 27.94
C VAL A 232 -29.94 -8.93 28.07
N LEU A 233 -30.67 -8.90 26.95
CA LEU A 233 -32.12 -8.66 26.94
C LEU A 233 -32.92 -9.79 27.60
N THR A 234 -32.54 -11.05 27.37
CA THR A 234 -33.26 -12.22 27.85
C THR A 234 -32.95 -12.58 29.31
N SER A 235 -31.70 -12.41 29.74
CA SER A 235 -31.25 -12.73 31.10
C SER A 235 -31.39 -11.57 32.10
N GLY A 236 -31.63 -10.34 31.62
CA GLY A 236 -31.64 -9.15 32.46
C GLY A 236 -30.24 -8.78 33.00
N ALA A 237 -29.17 -9.16 32.30
CA ALA A 237 -27.81 -8.86 32.74
C ALA A 237 -27.58 -7.35 32.88
N ASN A 238 -27.11 -6.91 34.04
CA ASN A 238 -26.90 -5.49 34.33
C ASN A 238 -25.53 -5.03 33.81
N LEU A 239 -25.53 -4.12 32.82
CA LEU A 239 -24.32 -3.49 32.27
C LEU A 239 -23.96 -2.15 32.95
N HIS A 240 -24.60 -1.82 34.07
CA HIS A 240 -24.31 -0.62 34.88
C HIS A 240 -24.39 0.69 34.07
N GLY A 241 -25.32 0.77 33.13
CA GLY A 241 -25.50 1.95 32.27
C GLY A 241 -24.47 2.11 31.16
N VAL A 242 -23.63 1.09 30.90
CA VAL A 242 -22.65 1.08 29.81
C VAL A 242 -23.24 0.41 28.57
N ASP A 243 -23.28 1.14 27.45
CA ASP A 243 -23.45 0.53 26.14
C ASP A 243 -22.11 -0.10 25.70
N LEU A 244 -22.03 -1.43 25.81
CA LEU A 244 -20.80 -2.17 25.61
C LEU A 244 -20.76 -2.77 24.21
N SER A 245 -19.67 -2.52 23.48
CA SER A 245 -19.31 -3.22 22.25
C SER A 245 -17.92 -3.84 22.41
N VAL A 246 -17.80 -5.15 22.21
CA VAL A 246 -16.54 -5.89 22.35
C VAL A 246 -16.15 -6.50 21.02
N ARG A 247 -14.87 -6.33 20.67
CA ARG A 247 -14.23 -7.04 19.55
C ARG A 247 -13.29 -8.12 20.06
N VAL A 248 -13.57 -9.38 19.73
CA VAL A 248 -12.74 -10.54 20.11
C VAL A 248 -11.73 -10.82 19.00
N LEU A 249 -10.45 -10.80 19.34
CA LEU A 249 -9.34 -10.89 18.39
C LEU A 249 -8.47 -12.12 18.69
N THR A 250 -8.07 -12.86 17.65
CA THR A 250 -7.21 -14.03 17.78
C THR A 250 -5.75 -13.59 17.98
N THR A 251 -5.13 -14.07 19.08
CA THR A 251 -3.72 -13.77 19.37
C THR A 251 -2.82 -14.31 18.25
N GLY A 252 -1.88 -13.49 17.76
CA GLY A 252 -0.94 -13.86 16.69
C GLY A 252 -1.36 -13.44 15.28
N PHE A 253 -2.65 -13.18 15.04
CA PHE A 253 -3.11 -12.55 13.79
C PHE A 253 -2.99 -11.04 13.83
N TRP A 254 -3.33 -10.44 14.96
CA TRP A 254 -3.35 -8.99 15.13
C TRP A 254 -2.00 -8.44 15.59
N PRO A 255 -1.64 -7.22 15.19
CA PRO A 255 -0.47 -6.52 15.72
C PRO A 255 -0.78 -6.06 17.15
N THR A 256 -0.50 -6.93 18.13
CA THR A 256 -0.61 -6.59 19.56
C THR A 256 0.74 -6.13 20.10
N GLN A 257 0.72 -5.14 20.99
CA GLN A 257 1.91 -4.75 21.73
C GLN A 257 2.27 -5.85 22.75
N SER A 258 3.56 -6.01 23.00
CA SER A 258 4.09 -7.01 23.94
C SER A 258 3.73 -6.74 25.40
N ALA A 259 3.32 -5.51 25.75
CA ALA A 259 2.86 -5.16 27.09
C ALA A 259 1.53 -4.40 27.03
N THR A 260 0.51 -4.92 27.72
CA THR A 260 -0.72 -4.17 27.97
C THR A 260 -0.43 -3.09 29.02
N PRO A 261 -0.63 -1.80 28.72
CA PRO A 261 -0.41 -0.74 29.69
C PRO A 261 -1.30 -0.93 30.91
N LYS A 262 -0.78 -0.56 32.09
CA LYS A 262 -1.56 -0.57 33.33
C LYS A 262 -2.67 0.49 33.22
N CYS A 263 -3.87 0.06 32.88
CA CYS A 263 -5.06 0.89 32.82
C CYS A 263 -5.98 0.55 33.99
N SER A 264 -6.31 1.55 34.82
CA SER A 264 -7.33 1.38 35.87
C SER A 264 -8.72 1.63 35.27
N ILE A 265 -9.36 0.57 34.80
CA ILE A 265 -10.72 0.64 34.25
C ILE A 265 -11.73 0.90 35.38
N PRO A 266 -12.59 1.92 35.29
CA PRO A 266 -13.63 2.20 36.29
C PRO A 266 -14.59 1.02 36.51
N SER A 267 -15.31 1.03 37.63
CA SER A 267 -16.15 -0.10 38.06
C SER A 267 -17.26 -0.46 37.06
N ALA A 268 -17.99 0.52 36.54
CA ALA A 268 -19.09 0.29 35.60
C ALA A 268 -18.64 -0.44 34.30
N PRO A 269 -17.67 0.08 33.50
CA PRO A 269 -17.19 -0.63 32.31
C PRO A 269 -16.47 -1.94 32.63
N ARG A 270 -15.82 -2.05 33.79
CA ARG A 270 -15.21 -3.31 34.24
C ARG A 270 -16.26 -4.40 34.47
N ASN A 271 -17.34 -4.06 35.17
CA ASN A 271 -18.43 -5.00 35.45
C ASN A 271 -19.18 -5.38 34.16
N ALA A 272 -19.41 -4.43 33.26
CA ALA A 272 -19.99 -4.72 31.94
C ALA A 272 -19.10 -5.70 31.14
N PHE A 273 -17.78 -5.49 31.14
CA PHE A 273 -16.84 -6.42 30.51
C PHE A 273 -16.84 -7.80 31.18
N GLU A 274 -16.92 -7.89 32.51
CA GLU A 274 -17.02 -9.18 33.21
C GLU A 274 -18.31 -9.94 32.87
N ALA A 275 -19.43 -9.24 32.65
CA ALA A 275 -20.65 -9.86 32.14
C ALA A 275 -20.43 -10.47 30.74
N PHE A 276 -19.80 -9.72 29.83
CA PHE A 276 -19.41 -10.24 28.51
C PHE A 276 -18.46 -11.44 28.61
N ARG A 277 -17.44 -11.35 29.48
CA ARG A 277 -16.44 -12.39 29.68
C ARG A 277 -17.07 -13.70 30.13
N ARG A 278 -18.02 -13.66 31.08
CA ARG A 278 -18.75 -14.86 31.53
C ARG A 278 -19.57 -15.48 30.41
N PHE A 279 -20.31 -14.67 29.67
CA PHE A 279 -21.06 -15.10 28.49
C PHE A 279 -20.15 -15.81 27.46
N TYR A 280 -19.02 -15.17 27.12
CA TYR A 280 -18.10 -15.71 26.13
C TYR A 280 -17.48 -17.05 26.58
N LEU A 281 -16.98 -17.12 27.82
CA LEU A 281 -16.30 -18.31 28.34
C LEU A 281 -17.25 -19.49 28.58
N ALA A 282 -18.54 -19.23 28.82
CA ALA A 282 -19.56 -20.28 28.90
C ALA A 282 -19.76 -21.00 27.54
N LYS A 283 -19.63 -20.27 26.42
CA LYS A 283 -19.74 -20.83 25.06
C LYS A 283 -18.41 -21.35 24.50
N HIS A 284 -17.29 -20.82 24.98
CA HIS A 284 -15.96 -21.13 24.46
C HIS A 284 -15.04 -21.68 25.56
N SER A 285 -15.30 -22.92 25.98
CA SER A 285 -14.48 -23.61 26.97
C SER A 285 -13.02 -23.75 26.51
N GLY A 286 -12.08 -23.61 27.45
CA GLY A 286 -10.64 -23.70 27.20
C GLY A 286 -9.98 -22.44 26.62
N ARG A 287 -10.73 -21.35 26.39
CA ARG A 287 -10.16 -20.07 25.97
C ARG A 287 -9.84 -19.15 27.15
N GLN A 288 -8.90 -18.23 26.92
CA GLN A 288 -8.60 -17.13 27.82
C GLN A 288 -8.84 -15.80 27.10
N LEU A 289 -9.52 -14.87 27.78
CA LEU A 289 -9.69 -13.50 27.31
C LEU A 289 -8.76 -12.56 28.05
N THR A 290 -8.04 -11.74 27.28
CA THR A 290 -7.19 -10.66 27.78
C THR A 290 -7.66 -9.35 27.17
N LEU A 291 -8.13 -8.43 28.00
CA LEU A 291 -8.58 -7.11 27.56
C LEU A 291 -7.38 -6.25 27.13
N GLN A 292 -7.52 -5.51 26.03
CA GLN A 292 -6.49 -4.62 25.48
C GLN A 292 -7.00 -3.16 25.50
N PRO A 293 -6.90 -2.43 26.63
CA PRO A 293 -7.52 -1.12 26.79
C PRO A 293 -7.02 -0.06 25.80
N GLN A 294 -5.75 -0.16 25.37
CA GLN A 294 -5.13 0.75 24.42
C GLN A 294 -5.70 0.67 22.99
N LEU A 295 -6.50 -0.36 22.69
CA LEU A 295 -7.18 -0.53 21.40
C LEU A 295 -8.65 -0.11 21.46
N GLY A 296 -9.16 0.25 22.65
CA GLY A 296 -10.53 0.67 22.86
C GLY A 296 -10.72 2.18 22.77
N SER A 297 -11.97 2.58 22.66
CA SER A 297 -12.44 3.97 22.80
C SER A 297 -13.72 3.99 23.64
N SER A 298 -14.06 5.15 24.20
CA SER A 298 -15.29 5.35 24.94
C SER A 298 -15.81 6.76 24.71
N ASP A 299 -17.13 6.88 24.58
CA ASP A 299 -17.80 8.17 24.54
C ASP A 299 -18.28 8.55 25.94
N LEU A 300 -18.09 9.81 26.33
CA LEU A 300 -18.40 10.33 27.66
C LEU A 300 -19.36 11.50 27.54
N ASN A 301 -20.48 11.42 28.26
CA ASN A 301 -21.36 12.56 28.49
C ASN A 301 -20.88 13.33 29.71
N ALA A 302 -20.50 14.60 29.52
CA ALA A 302 -20.02 15.46 30.58
C ALA A 302 -20.95 16.66 30.77
N VAL A 303 -21.35 16.91 32.01
CA VAL A 303 -22.08 18.12 32.42
C VAL A 303 -21.11 19.01 33.18
N PHE A 304 -20.85 20.21 32.64
CA PHE A 304 -19.95 21.17 33.25
C PHE A 304 -20.76 22.24 34.00
N PHE A 305 -20.36 22.57 35.22
CA PHE A 305 -20.95 23.65 36.00
C PHE A 305 -19.96 24.83 36.01
N GLY A 306 -20.27 25.88 35.24
CA GLY A 306 -19.57 27.16 35.31
C GLY A 306 -20.37 28.18 36.15
N LEU A 307 -19.69 29.16 36.74
CA LEU A 307 -20.33 30.40 37.14
C LEU A 307 -20.91 31.05 35.87
N ARG A 308 -22.21 31.34 35.85
CA ARG A 308 -22.79 32.23 34.83
C ARG A 308 -21.92 33.50 34.83
N ARG A 309 -21.31 33.85 33.70
CA ARG A 309 -20.83 35.20 33.49
C ARG A 309 -22.08 36.08 33.44
N GLU A 310 -22.29 36.87 34.49
CA GLU A 310 -23.22 38.00 34.47
C GLU A 310 -22.78 39.04 33.42
#